data_AF-A0A7C3W433-F1
#
_entry.id   AF-A0A7C3W433-F1
#
_cell.length_a   1.000
_cell.length_b   1.000
_cell.length_c   1.000
_cell.angle_alpha   90.00
_cell.angle_beta   90.00
_cell.angle_gamma   90.00
#
_symmetry.space_group_name_H-M   'P 1'
#
loop_
_entity.id
_entity.type
_entity.pdbx_description
1 polymer ?
#
loop_
_entity_poly.entity_id
_entity_poly.type
_entity_poly.pdbx_seq_one_letter_code
_entity_poly.pdbx_strand_id
1 'polypeptide(L)' 'GDNVQLRVDLIVPVALEAGSRFAIREGGHTVGAGVITKILE' A
#
# COMPACT_ATOMS: atom_id res chain seq x y z
N GLY A 1 3.19 -7.19 -15.40
CA GLY A 1 3.44 -6.15 -14.39
C GLY A 1 4.57 -6.62 -13.50
N ASP A 2 5.23 -5.68 -12.85
CA ASP A 2 6.43 -5.95 -12.07
C ASP A 2 6.13 -6.03 -10.58
N ASN A 3 6.88 -6.87 -9.87
CA ASN A 3 6.85 -6.91 -8.42
C ASN A 3 7.92 -5.97 -7.90
N VAL A 4 7.52 -4.96 -7.13
CA VAL A 4 8.41 -3.95 -6.57
C VAL A 4 8.13 -3.76 -5.08
N GLN A 5 9.16 -3.37 -4.33
CA GLN A 5 9.01 -2.93 -2.95
C GLN A 5 8.93 -1.40 -2.93
N LEU A 6 7.96 -0.87 -2.18
CA LEU A 6 7.70 0.57 -2.11
C LEU A 6 7.70 1.01 -0.64
N ARG A 7 8.28 2.19 -0.38
CA ARG A 7 8.03 2.95 0.86
C ARG A 7 6.91 3.96 0.55
N VAL A 8 5.91 4.02 1.41
CA VAL A 8 4.72 4.84 1.21
C VAL A 8 4.44 5.61 2.50
N ASP A 9 4.20 6.91 2.37
CA ASP A 9 3.77 7.78 3.46
C ASP A 9 2.29 8.10 3.28
N LEU A 10 1.50 7.99 4.35
CA LEU A 10 0.08 8.29 4.33
C LEU A 10 -0.17 9.73 4.74
N ILE A 11 -1.09 10.41 4.06
CA ILE A 11 -1.48 11.80 4.39
C ILE A 11 -2.23 11.91 5.74
N VAL A 12 -2.83 10.81 6.18
CA VAL A 12 -3.58 10.72 7.44
C VAL A 12 -3.24 9.38 8.12
N PRO A 13 -3.28 9.32 9.46
CA PRO A 13 -3.07 8.08 10.18
C PRO A 13 -4.19 7.09 9.90
N VAL A 14 -3.81 5.84 9.67
CA VAL A 14 -4.72 4.70 9.45
C VAL A 14 -4.24 3.55 10.32
N ALA A 15 -5.15 2.72 10.81
CA ALA A 15 -4.78 1.48 11.49
C ALA A 15 -4.15 0.52 10.45
N LEU A 16 -2.88 0.16 10.65
CA LEU A 16 -2.12 -0.71 9.76
C LEU A 16 -1.64 -1.94 10.51
N GLU A 17 -1.58 -3.07 9.79
CA GLU A 17 -1.03 -4.33 10.28
C GLU A 17 -0.17 -4.97 9.19
N ALA A 18 1.02 -5.47 9.54
CA ALA A 18 1.86 -6.21 8.61
C ALA A 18 1.12 -7.48 8.11
N GLY A 19 1.17 -7.74 6.81
CA GLY A 19 0.39 -8.79 6.15
C GLY A 19 -0.99 -8.32 5.65
N SER A 20 -1.46 -7.14 6.06
CA SER A 20 -2.69 -6.56 5.49
C SER A 20 -2.53 -6.28 3.99
N ARG A 21 -3.58 -6.58 3.23
CA ARG A 21 -3.64 -6.35 1.78
C ARG A 21 -4.32 -5.02 1.48
N PHE A 22 -3.89 -4.38 0.40
CA PHE A 22 -4.49 -3.14 -0.09
C PHE A 22 -4.49 -3.07 -1.62
N ALA A 23 -5.30 -2.17 -2.17
CA ALA A 23 -5.33 -1.84 -3.59
C ALA A 23 -4.83 -0.40 -3.81
N ILE A 24 -4.09 -0.19 -4.89
CA ILE A 24 -3.67 1.14 -5.35
C ILE A 24 -4.62 1.56 -6.47
N ARG A 25 -5.20 2.76 -6.33
CA ARG A 25 -6.19 3.28 -7.28
C ARG A 25 -5.81 4.67 -7.77
N GLU A 26 -5.94 4.89 -9.06
CA GLU A 26 -5.72 6.17 -9.73
C GLU A 26 -6.87 6.43 -10.70
N GLY A 27 -7.45 7.63 -10.69
CA GLY A 27 -8.57 7.98 -11.58
C GLY A 27 -9.80 7.06 -11.45
N GLY A 28 -9.99 6.40 -10.29
CA GLY A 28 -11.09 5.45 -10.06
C GLY A 28 -10.80 4.00 -10.50
N HIS A 29 -9.68 3.74 -11.18
CA HIS A 29 -9.28 2.41 -11.62
C HIS A 29 -8.27 1.78 -10.65
N THR A 30 -8.30 0.46 -10.50
CA THR A 30 -7.26 -0.28 -9.76
C THR A 30 -6.05 -0.46 -10.65
N VAL A 31 -4.90 0.05 -10.21
CA VAL A 31 -3.63 0.00 -10.96
C VAL A 31 -2.60 -0.91 -10.30
N GLY A 32 -2.85 -1.35 -9.06
CA GLY A 32 -1.97 -2.27 -8.35
C GLY A 32 -2.64 -2.87 -7.12
N ALA A 33 -1.99 -3.91 -6.59
CA ALA A 33 -2.34 -4.54 -5.34
C ALA A 33 -1.08 -4.80 -4.52
N GLY A 34 -1.17 -4.69 -3.21
CA GLY A 34 -0.03 -4.78 -2.32
C GLY A 34 -0.34 -5.49 -1.01
N VAL A 35 0.72 -5.83 -0.31
CA VAL A 35 0.70 -6.33 1.06
C VAL A 35 1.69 -5.51 1.88
N ILE A 36 1.29 -5.11 3.08
CA ILE A 36 2.17 -4.36 3.98
C ILE A 36 3.22 -5.32 4.53
N THR A 37 4.50 -5.05 4.26
CA THR A 37 5.61 -5.89 4.74
C THR A 37 6.21 -5.38 6.05
N LYS A 38 6.25 -4.06 6.25
CA LYS A 38 6.78 -3.40 7.45
C LYS A 38 6.14 -2.03 7.64
N ILE A 39 5.85 -1.68 8.90
CA ILE A 39 5.39 -0.33 9.29
C ILE A 39 6.63 0.48 9.69
N LEU A 40 6.76 1.69 9.15
CA LEU A 40 7.84 2.63 9.41
C LEU A 40 7.21 3.89 10.03
N GLU A 41 7.86 4.45 11.06
CA GLU A 41 7.51 5.75 11.68
C GLU A 41 8.35 6.89 11.08
#